data_AF-A0A9P5L2H5-F1
#
_entry.id   AF-A0A9P5L2H5-F1
#
_cell.length_a   1.000
_cell.length_b   1.000
_cell.length_c   1.000
_cell.angle_alpha   90.00
_cell.angle_beta   90.00
_cell.angle_gamma   90.00
#
_symmetry.space_group_name_H-M   'P 1'
#
loop_
_entity.id
_entity.type
_entity.pdbx_description
1 polymer ?
#
loop_
_entity_poly.entity_id
_entity_poly.type
_entity_poly.pdbx_seq_one_letter_code
_entity_poly.pdbx_strand_id
1 'polypeptide(L)' 'MCHTAEWPDKPIDWKNARVAVIGTGASATQVIQELASQVQHLTVYQRSPVVGLPKDENTDKTAWTDKKYAKKL' A
#
# COMPACT_ATOMS: atom_id res chain seq x y z
N MET A 1 1.35 18.44 -2.92
CA MET A 1 1.68 17.26 -3.74
C MET A 1 2.96 16.67 -3.16
N CYS A 2 3.01 15.37 -2.93
CA CYS A 2 4.19 14.67 -2.41
C CYS A 2 4.39 13.37 -3.20
N HIS A 3 5.64 12.90 -3.26
CA HIS A 3 5.96 11.59 -3.81
C HIS A 3 6.01 10.58 -2.66
N THR A 4 5.61 9.32 -2.88
CA THR A 4 5.57 8.31 -1.80
C THR A 4 6.94 8.01 -1.18
N ALA A 5 8.03 8.25 -1.92
CA ALA A 5 9.39 8.13 -1.40
C ALA A 5 9.86 9.34 -0.57
N GLU A 6 9.15 10.46 -0.65
CA GLU A 6 9.44 11.72 0.07
C GLU A 6 8.16 12.18 0.76
N TRP A 7 7.63 11.31 1.63
CA TRP A 7 6.42 11.61 2.38
C TRP A 7 6.70 12.71 3.42
N PRO A 8 5.78 13.67 3.64
CA PRO A 8 5.99 14.72 4.62
C PRO A 8 6.06 14.18 6.05
N ASP A 9 7.00 14.69 6.84
CA ASP A 9 7.16 14.34 8.27
C ASP A 9 6.00 14.81 9.14
N LYS A 10 5.29 15.84 8.69
CA LYS A 10 4.12 16.39 9.40
C LYS A 10 2.86 15.62 9.01
N PRO A 11 2.00 15.26 9.98
CA PRO A 11 0.71 14.66 9.69
C PRO A 11 -0.14 15.55 8.78
N ILE A 12 -0.86 14.91 7.85
CA ILE A 12 -1.82 15.57 6.96
C ILE A 12 -3.22 15.28 7.51
N ASP A 13 -4.06 16.31 7.63
CA ASP A 13 -5.48 16.13 7.92
C ASP A 13 -6.21 15.74 6.62
N TRP A 14 -6.80 14.55 6.63
CA TRP A 14 -7.52 13.97 5.48
C TRP A 14 -9.03 14.24 5.52
N LYS A 15 -9.54 14.84 6.60
CA LYS A 15 -10.98 15.07 6.77
C LYS A 15 -11.50 15.96 5.65
N ASN A 16 -12.55 15.50 4.96
CA ASN A 16 -13.14 16.18 3.80
C ASN A 16 -12.18 16.40 2.61
N ALA A 17 -11.01 15.76 2.60
CA ALA A 17 -10.04 15.91 1.53
C ALA A 17 -10.49 15.16 0.27
N ARG A 18 -10.16 15.73 -0.90
CA ARG A 18 -10.24 15.09 -2.21
C ARG A 18 -8.83 14.77 -2.66
N VAL A 19 -8.49 13.49 -2.74
CA VAL A 19 -7.12 13.04 -2.99
C VAL A 19 -7.02 12.32 -4.32
N ALA A 20 -5.94 12.59 -5.04
CA ALA A 20 -5.56 11.89 -6.26
C ALA A 20 -4.28 11.09 -6.01
N VAL A 21 -4.30 9.80 -6.34
CA VAL A 21 -3.10 8.93 -6.36
C VAL A 21 -2.78 8.60 -7.81
N ILE A 22 -1.53 8.84 -8.22
CA ILE A 22 -1.05 8.58 -9.57
C ILE A 22 -0.16 7.34 -9.55
N GLY A 23 -0.54 6.32 -10.30
CA GLY A 23 0.11 5.02 -10.31
C GLY A 23 -0.56 4.02 -9.36
N THR A 24 -0.29 2.75 -9.61
CA THR A 24 -0.93 1.60 -8.94
C THR A 24 0.09 0.55 -8.52
N GLY A 25 1.38 0.90 -8.42
CA GLY A 25 2.43 0.00 -7.93
C GLY A 25 2.27 -0.35 -6.43
N ALA A 26 3.27 -1.03 -5.86
CA ALA A 26 3.23 -1.46 -4.46
C ALA A 26 3.00 -0.30 -3.47
N SER A 27 3.74 0.80 -3.62
CA SER A 27 3.59 1.99 -2.76
C SER A 27 2.19 2.58 -2.85
N ALA A 28 1.67 2.75 -4.07
CA ALA A 28 0.33 3.28 -4.27
C ALA A 28 -0.74 2.35 -3.68
N THR A 29 -0.60 1.04 -3.84
CA THR A 29 -1.56 0.06 -3.31
C THR A 29 -1.73 0.19 -1.80
N GLN A 30 -0.61 0.28 -1.06
CA GLN A 30 -0.64 0.46 0.39
C GLN A 30 -1.23 1.82 0.80
N VAL A 31 -0.83 2.89 0.10
CA VAL A 31 -1.36 4.24 0.35
C VAL A 31 -2.87 4.32 0.08
N ILE A 32 -3.34 3.70 -1.00
CA ILE A 32 -4.77 3.66 -1.36
C ILE A 32 -5.57 2.91 -0.30
N GLN A 33 -5.07 1.76 0.17
CA GLN A 33 -5.72 0.97 1.22
C GLN A 33 -5.91 1.78 2.51
N GLU A 34 -4.89 2.53 2.92
CA GLU A 34 -4.93 3.35 4.13
C GLU A 34 -5.81 4.60 3.96
N LEU A 35 -5.70 5.30 2.83
CA LEU A 35 -6.43 6.55 2.60
C LEU A 35 -7.92 6.35 2.31
N ALA A 36 -8.32 5.21 1.75
CA ALA A 36 -9.69 4.97 1.30
C ALA A 36 -10.75 5.17 2.39
N SER A 37 -10.41 4.95 3.67
CA SER A 37 -11.31 5.13 4.82
C SER A 37 -11.24 6.53 5.44
N GLN A 38 -10.27 7.36 5.06
CA GLN A 38 -9.95 8.63 5.75
C GLN A 38 -10.37 9.87 4.96
N VAL A 39 -10.42 9.77 3.62
CA VAL A 39 -10.69 10.91 2.73
C VAL A 39 -12.16 10.95 2.31
N GLN A 40 -12.66 12.14 1.92
CA GLN A 40 -14.02 12.25 1.36
C GLN A 40 -14.10 11.68 -0.04
N HIS A 41 -13.05 11.83 -0.84
CA HIS A 41 -13.02 11.28 -2.19
C HIS A 41 -11.59 10.89 -2.58
N LEU A 42 -11.44 9.68 -3.12
CA LEU A 42 -10.17 9.17 -3.62
C LEU A 42 -10.29 8.85 -5.11
N THR A 43 -9.44 9.47 -5.93
CA THR A 43 -9.33 9.17 -7.36
C THR A 43 -7.98 8.51 -7.64
N VAL A 44 -8.00 7.36 -8.29
CA VAL A 44 -6.79 6.60 -8.64
C VAL A 44 -6.56 6.65 -10.14
N TYR A 45 -5.43 7.21 -10.56
CA TYR A 45 -5.02 7.26 -11.96
C TYR A 45 -4.10 6.09 -12.27
N GLN A 46 -4.64 5.12 -13.01
CA GLN A 46 -3.94 3.89 -13.38
C GLN A 46 -3.47 3.94 -14.84
N ARG A 47 -2.18 3.66 -15.08
CA ARG A 47 -1.68 3.36 -16.44
C ARG A 47 -1.77 1.88 -16.78
N SER A 48 -1.36 1.02 -15.85
CA SER A 48 -1.38 -0.43 -15.99
C SER A 48 -1.79 -1.05 -14.65
N PRO A 49 -2.65 -2.08 -14.63
CA PRO A 49 -3.09 -2.68 -13.37
C PRO A 49 -1.94 -3.40 -12.68
N VAL A 50 -1.90 -3.30 -11.35
CA VAL A 50 -1.08 -4.20 -10.53
C VAL A 50 -1.86 -5.50 -10.32
N VAL A 51 -1.19 -6.63 -10.49
CA VAL A 51 -1.74 -7.92 -10.10
C VAL A 51 -1.52 -8.07 -8.60
N GLY A 52 -2.61 -7.97 -7.83
CA GLY A 52 -2.59 -8.15 -6.38
C GLY A 52 -2.98 -9.58 -6.00
N LEU A 53 -2.32 -10.10 -4.96
CA LEU A 53 -2.74 -11.32 -4.27
C LEU A 53 -3.30 -10.93 -2.90
N PRO A 54 -4.29 -11.67 -2.35
CA PRO A 54 -4.74 -11.47 -0.99
C PRO A 54 -3.58 -11.63 -0.02
N LYS A 55 -3.38 -10.64 0.85
CA LYS A 55 -2.43 -10.74 1.95
C LYS A 55 -3.14 -11.42 3.12
N ASP A 56 -2.73 -12.64 3.44
CA ASP A 56 -3.16 -13.29 4.68
C ASP A 56 -2.40 -12.68 5.87
N GLU A 57 -3.13 -11.98 6.72
CA GLU A 57 -2.63 -11.35 7.95
C GLU A 57 -2.31 -12.38 9.06
N ASN A 58 -2.91 -13.57 9.01
CA ASN A 58 -2.72 -14.66 9.95
C ASN A 58 -1.61 -15.64 9.54
N THR A 59 -0.88 -15.34 8.47
CA THR A 59 0.28 -16.14 8.07
C THR A 59 1.28 -16.19 9.22
N ASP A 60 1.66 -17.38 9.65
CA ASP A 60 2.75 -17.57 10.60
C ASP A 60 4.03 -16.93 10.04
N LYS A 61 4.39 -15.78 10.61
CA LYS A 61 5.55 -14.98 10.19
C LYS A 61 6.87 -15.72 10.45
N THR A 62 6.86 -16.79 11.24
CA THR A 62 8.02 -17.63 11.53
C THR A 62 8.20 -18.78 10.52
N ALA A 63 7.22 -19.03 9.64
CA ALA A 63 7.30 -20.08 8.62
C ALA A 63 8.46 -19.87 7.62
N TRP A 64 8.85 -18.61 7.35
CA TRP A 64 10.00 -18.28 6.51
C TRP A 64 11.35 -18.51 7.19
N THR A 65 11.39 -18.50 8.53
CA THR A 65 12.58 -18.81 9.33
C THR A 65 12.74 -20.31 9.62
N ASP A 66 11.73 -21.11 9.30
CA ASP A 66 11.79 -22.56 9.47
C ASP A 66 12.80 -23.15 8.48
N LYS A 67 13.85 -23.77 9.03
CA LYS A 67 14.99 -24.37 8.30
C LYS A 67 14.56 -25.40 7.24
N LYS A 68 13.32 -25.86 7.28
CA LYS A 68 12.71 -26.76 6.28
C LYS A 68 12.63 -26.15 4.88
N TYR A 69 12.47 -24.84 4.74
CA TYR A 69 12.38 -24.15 3.44
C TYR A 69 13.70 -23.54 2.96
N ALA A 70 14.70 -23.38 3.84
CA ALA A 70 16.01 -22.83 3.51
C ALA A 70 16.95 -23.79 2.74
N LYS A 71 16.58 -25.07 2.57
CA LYS A 71 17.44 -26.13 2.02
C LYS A 71 17.14 -26.53 0.57
N LYS A 72 16.36 -25.74 -0.17
CA LYS A 72 15.95 -26.07 -1.55
C LYS A 72 16.41 -25.06 -2.62
N LEU A 73 17.46 -24.29 -2.31
CA LEU A 73 18.25 -23.54 -3.28
C LEU A 73 19.71 -24.01 -3.20
#